data_AF-A0A645BV26-F1
#
_entry.id   AF-A0A645BV26-F1
#
_cell.length_a   1.000
_cell.length_b   1.000
_cell.length_c   1.000
_cell.angle_alpha   90.00
_cell.angle_beta   90.00
_cell.angle_gamma   90.00
#
_symmetry.space_group_name_H-M   'P 1'
#
loop_
_entity.id
_entity.type
_entity.pdbx_description
1 polymer ?
#
loop_
_entity_poly.entity_id
_entity_poly.type
_entity_poly.pdbx_seq_one_letter_code
_entity_poly.pdbx_strand_id
1 'polypeptide(L)'
;MPAPLSPNRRIAPAEQYVADFFRSHDWSVEVPPHAPNGADLIIQRGKQRFVVEIKALSESRPDRVLPMLSMAILKAQAAAEDFSNALPLAIVYVPEASPALAKHVDSFAQRFAQDVPVGLISGRGERYFSGGEFQELNRLPEESRRSMAARPQQAINLFSDLNQWMLKLLLAWELPEGLLNAPKKKFRNGSDLAEAAQASAMSASRFLQQLRSEGYLSDSSPHLKLVRREELFRRWGVAAMRSCPEMPCRFLLRVPVAQQIRGLLGRHPEIACLGLFAAADELNIGHVSGVPPYVYVRKLPQVGSPDWPELMASPSERPDLILRQAPFPQSTFRGAIDRNGLMVTDVIQTWLDTMHHPTRGAEQSDLIYEKFLSPIVGN
;
A
#
# COMPACT_ATOMS: atom_id res chain seq x y z
N MET A 1 11.26 -42.07 -11.54
CA MET A 1 10.96 -40.73 -11.01
C MET A 1 11.27 -40.73 -9.53
N PRO A 2 12.10 -39.82 -9.00
CA PRO A 2 12.36 -39.79 -7.57
C PRO A 2 11.18 -39.15 -6.83
N ALA A 3 10.84 -39.72 -5.68
CA ALA A 3 9.73 -39.34 -4.82
C ALA A 3 9.89 -37.91 -4.26
N PRO A 4 8.78 -37.20 -3.96
CA PRO A 4 8.82 -35.89 -3.33
C PRO A 4 9.43 -35.99 -1.93
N LEU A 5 10.41 -35.14 -1.64
CA LEU A 5 11.12 -35.10 -0.36
C LEU A 5 10.22 -34.51 0.74
N SER A 6 10.12 -35.24 1.86
CA SER A 6 9.32 -34.92 3.04
C SER A 6 9.71 -33.59 3.72
N PRO A 7 8.79 -32.92 4.46
CA PRO A 7 8.91 -31.51 4.86
C PRO A 7 9.85 -31.21 6.05
N ASN A 8 10.82 -32.05 6.35
CA ASN A 8 11.57 -31.97 7.62
C ASN A 8 13.10 -32.05 7.44
N ARG A 9 13.66 -31.32 6.47
CA ARG A 9 15.12 -31.13 6.37
C ARG A 9 15.52 -29.78 6.97
N ARG A 10 16.27 -29.85 8.07
CA ARG A 10 17.13 -28.77 8.58
C ARG A 10 17.88 -28.15 7.40
N ILE A 11 17.78 -26.82 7.26
CA ILE A 11 18.54 -26.03 6.30
C ILE A 11 20.02 -26.37 6.51
N ALA A 12 20.76 -26.66 5.43
CA ALA A 12 22.21 -26.82 5.54
C ALA A 12 22.80 -25.56 6.21
N PRO A 13 23.83 -25.67 7.07
CA PRO A 13 24.48 -24.49 7.65
C PRO A 13 24.81 -23.50 6.53
N ALA A 14 24.54 -22.20 6.71
CA ALA A 14 24.69 -21.20 5.65
C ALA A 14 26.11 -21.22 5.06
N GLU A 15 27.09 -21.55 5.90
CA GLU A 15 28.49 -21.77 5.56
C GLU A 15 28.66 -22.86 4.49
N GLN A 16 27.95 -23.98 4.63
CA GLN A 16 27.98 -25.08 3.65
C GLN A 16 27.38 -24.64 2.30
N TYR A 17 26.27 -23.89 2.33
CA TYR A 17 25.66 -23.38 1.10
C TYR A 17 26.61 -22.43 0.35
N VAL A 18 27.24 -21.50 1.08
CA VAL A 18 28.21 -20.56 0.50
C VAL A 18 29.44 -21.30 -0.01
N ALA A 19 29.94 -22.31 0.70
CA ALA A 19 31.05 -23.15 0.25
C ALA A 19 30.71 -23.87 -1.06
N ASP A 20 29.55 -24.51 -1.15
CA ASP A 20 29.10 -25.22 -2.35
C ASP A 20 28.85 -24.25 -3.52
N PHE A 21 28.35 -23.05 -3.23
CA PHE A 21 28.22 -21.98 -4.20
C PHE A 21 29.57 -21.63 -4.85
N PHE A 22 30.62 -21.36 -4.06
CA PHE A 22 31.93 -21.03 -4.60
C PHE A 22 32.57 -22.20 -5.37
N ARG A 23 32.45 -23.43 -4.86
CA ARG A 23 32.90 -24.63 -5.58
C ARG A 23 32.26 -24.78 -6.95
N SER A 24 30.97 -24.48 -7.07
CA SER A 24 30.23 -24.55 -8.34
C SER A 24 30.58 -23.45 -9.34
N HIS A 25 31.38 -22.45 -8.94
CA HIS A 25 31.86 -21.35 -9.80
C HIS A 25 33.39 -21.34 -9.91
N ASP A 26 34.01 -22.53 -9.85
CA ASP A 26 35.45 -22.75 -10.07
C ASP A 26 36.38 -22.06 -9.04
N TRP A 27 35.89 -21.84 -7.81
CA TRP A 27 36.73 -21.43 -6.68
C TRP A 27 37.15 -22.66 -5.86
N SER A 28 38.42 -22.70 -5.45
CA SER A 28 38.87 -23.61 -4.39
C SER A 28 38.32 -23.12 -3.06
N VAL A 29 37.82 -24.02 -2.22
CA VAL A 29 37.21 -23.70 -0.92
C VAL A 29 37.79 -24.60 0.17
N GLU A 30 38.45 -23.98 1.14
CA GLU A 30 38.96 -24.60 2.35
C GLU A 30 38.08 -24.18 3.54
N VAL A 31 37.78 -25.13 4.43
CA VAL A 31 37.06 -24.86 5.69
C VAL A 31 38.08 -25.01 6.83
N PRO A 32 38.56 -23.91 7.42
CA PRO A 32 39.53 -23.99 8.52
C PRO A 32 38.93 -24.70 9.74
N PRO A 33 39.76 -25.35 10.58
CA PRO A 33 39.29 -25.88 11.86
C PRO A 33 38.71 -24.74 12.72
N HIS A 34 37.57 -25.02 13.36
CA HIS A 34 36.81 -24.01 14.09
C HIS A 34 37.65 -23.38 15.22
N ALA A 35 37.96 -22.09 15.08
CA ALA A 35 38.60 -21.26 16.10
C ALA A 35 37.69 -20.06 16.41
N PRO A 36 37.69 -19.52 17.65
CA PRO A 36 36.78 -18.44 18.05
C PRO A 36 36.86 -17.17 17.18
N ASN A 37 38.03 -16.93 16.58
CA ASN A 37 38.31 -15.82 15.65
C ASN A 37 38.74 -16.33 14.26
N GLY A 38 38.55 -17.62 13.98
CA GLY A 38 38.91 -18.20 12.69
C GLY A 38 37.92 -17.81 11.60
N ALA A 39 38.41 -17.79 10.36
CA ALA A 39 37.59 -17.60 9.18
C ALA A 39 36.56 -18.74 9.00
N ASP A 40 35.33 -18.40 8.63
CA ASP A 40 34.30 -19.37 8.26
C ASP A 40 34.73 -20.18 7.02
N LEU A 41 35.30 -19.52 5.99
CA LEU A 41 35.87 -20.18 4.80
C LEU A 41 37.13 -19.45 4.32
N ILE A 42 37.97 -20.16 3.57
CA ILE A 42 39.01 -19.57 2.72
C ILE A 42 38.70 -19.97 1.28
N ILE A 43 38.58 -18.97 0.40
CA ILE A 43 38.33 -19.19 -1.03
C ILE A 43 39.51 -18.71 -1.87
N GLN A 44 39.81 -19.42 -2.95
CA GLN A 44 40.90 -19.05 -3.85
C GLN A 44 40.53 -19.27 -5.31
N ARG A 45 40.93 -18.30 -6.14
CA ARG A 45 40.91 -18.42 -7.60
C ARG A 45 42.13 -17.77 -8.22
N GLY A 46 42.95 -18.57 -8.88
CA GLY A 46 44.27 -18.13 -9.37
C GLY A 46 45.13 -17.60 -8.23
N LYS A 47 45.56 -16.33 -8.34
CA LYS A 47 46.38 -15.64 -7.33
C LYS A 47 45.56 -14.96 -6.23
N GLN A 48 44.25 -14.86 -6.39
CA GLN A 48 43.38 -14.16 -5.45
C GLN A 48 42.91 -15.15 -4.38
N ARG A 49 43.18 -14.82 -3.12
CA ARG A 49 42.80 -15.61 -1.95
C ARG A 49 42.02 -14.72 -1.00
N PHE A 50 40.88 -15.21 -0.52
CA PHE A 50 40.02 -14.46 0.39
C PHE A 50 39.70 -15.26 1.65
N VAL A 51 39.70 -14.56 2.77
CA VAL A 51 39.18 -15.01 4.07
C VAL A 51 37.75 -14.54 4.17
N VAL A 52 36.81 -15.48 4.27
CA VAL A 52 35.38 -15.21 4.18
C VAL A 52 34.75 -15.33 5.55
N GLU A 53 34.03 -14.29 5.96
CA GLU A 53 33.10 -14.36 7.09
C GLU A 53 31.66 -14.33 6.65
N ILE A 54 30.88 -15.24 7.22
CA ILE A 54 29.49 -15.48 6.86
C ILE A 54 28.60 -15.15 8.05
N LYS A 55 27.53 -14.41 7.81
CA LYS A 55 26.48 -14.18 8.81
C LYS A 55 25.14 -14.55 8.22
N ALA A 56 24.45 -15.50 8.85
CA ALA A 56 23.14 -15.95 8.42
C ALA A 56 22.03 -15.20 9.16
N LEU A 57 21.04 -14.74 8.41
CA LEU A 57 19.83 -14.10 8.92
C LEU A 57 18.58 -14.86 8.48
N SER A 58 17.55 -14.83 9.32
CA SER A 58 16.22 -15.36 8.99
C SER A 58 15.32 -14.34 8.26
N GLU A 59 15.76 -13.09 8.10
CA GLU A 59 15.00 -11.99 7.52
C GLU A 59 15.90 -11.08 6.64
N SER A 60 15.40 -10.62 5.49
CA SER A 60 16.16 -9.80 4.54
C SER A 60 15.99 -8.29 4.73
N ARG A 61 15.71 -7.82 5.94
CA ARG A 61 15.44 -6.40 6.18
C ARG A 61 16.74 -5.59 6.29
N PRO A 62 16.86 -4.41 5.62
CA PRO A 62 18.08 -3.60 5.68
C PRO A 62 18.53 -3.25 7.10
N ASP A 63 17.59 -2.95 8.00
CA ASP A 63 17.87 -2.61 9.40
C ASP A 63 18.47 -3.77 10.21
N ARG A 64 18.36 -5.00 9.72
CA ARG A 64 18.97 -6.21 10.31
C ARG A 64 20.22 -6.65 9.56
N VAL A 65 20.22 -6.51 8.24
CA VAL A 65 21.33 -6.92 7.37
C VAL A 65 22.55 -6.02 7.56
N LEU A 66 22.39 -4.69 7.60
CA LEU A 66 23.53 -3.76 7.66
C LEU A 66 24.36 -3.90 8.96
N PRO A 67 23.77 -4.04 10.17
CA PRO A 67 24.54 -4.32 11.37
C PRO A 67 25.32 -5.63 11.30
N MET A 68 24.71 -6.70 10.75
CA MET A 68 25.40 -7.99 10.61
C MET A 68 26.51 -7.94 9.57
N LEU A 69 26.30 -7.21 8.48
CA LEU A 69 27.33 -6.96 7.48
C LEU A 69 28.52 -6.22 8.09
N SER A 70 28.26 -5.18 8.91
CA SER A 70 29.31 -4.44 9.62
C SER A 70 30.14 -5.37 10.49
N MET A 71 29.50 -6.27 11.23
CA MET A 71 30.17 -7.28 12.04
C MET A 71 30.99 -8.27 11.18
N ALA A 72 30.43 -8.72 10.06
CA ALA A 72 31.11 -9.64 9.14
C ALA A 72 32.37 -9.00 8.54
N ILE A 73 32.30 -7.72 8.16
CA ILE A 73 33.46 -6.95 7.66
C ILE A 73 34.57 -6.91 8.70
N LEU A 74 34.26 -6.50 9.93
CA LEU A 74 35.25 -6.39 11.00
C LEU A 74 35.91 -7.74 11.31
N LYS A 75 35.12 -8.82 11.34
CA LYS A 75 35.66 -10.17 11.57
C LYS A 75 36.50 -10.68 10.39
N ALA A 76 36.08 -10.43 9.16
CA ALA A 76 36.83 -10.82 7.98
C ALA A 76 38.19 -10.11 7.93
N GLN A 77 38.23 -8.81 8.25
CA GLN A 77 39.46 -8.04 8.34
C GLN A 77 40.40 -8.59 9.40
N ALA A 78 39.89 -8.82 10.63
CA ALA A 78 40.69 -9.38 11.71
C ALA A 78 41.24 -10.77 11.35
N ALA A 79 40.40 -11.64 10.77
CA ALA A 79 40.83 -12.96 10.36
C ALA A 79 41.87 -12.91 9.21
N ALA A 80 41.77 -11.95 8.29
CA ALA A 80 42.73 -11.80 7.20
C ALA A 80 44.16 -11.47 7.68
N GLU A 81 44.33 -10.85 8.86
CA GLU A 81 45.65 -10.58 9.44
C GLU A 81 46.42 -11.87 9.79
N ASP A 82 45.69 -12.94 10.13
CA ASP A 82 46.27 -14.24 10.50
C ASP A 82 46.66 -15.10 9.29
N PHE A 83 46.24 -14.72 8.07
CA PHE A 83 46.52 -15.46 6.85
C PHE A 83 47.40 -14.65 5.89
N SER A 84 48.62 -15.16 5.65
CA SER A 84 49.51 -14.54 4.67
C SER A 84 48.88 -14.53 3.26
N ASN A 85 48.85 -13.34 2.66
CA ASN A 85 48.38 -13.10 1.29
C ASN A 85 46.90 -13.46 1.05
N ALA A 86 46.01 -13.21 2.02
CA ALA A 86 44.57 -13.33 1.86
C ALA A 86 43.86 -11.99 2.14
N LEU A 87 42.82 -11.68 1.35
CA LEU A 87 42.01 -10.47 1.48
C LEU A 87 40.69 -10.78 2.23
N PRO A 88 40.12 -9.83 2.99
CA PRO A 88 38.84 -10.05 3.66
C PRO A 88 37.67 -10.09 2.67
N LEU A 89 36.67 -10.92 2.93
CA LEU A 89 35.38 -10.94 2.23
C LEU A 89 34.25 -11.15 3.25
N ALA A 90 33.28 -10.24 3.27
CA ALA A 90 32.14 -10.34 4.18
C ALA A 90 30.88 -10.76 3.43
N ILE A 91 30.23 -11.84 3.84
CA ILE A 91 29.01 -12.36 3.21
C ILE A 91 27.87 -12.42 4.23
N VAL A 92 26.71 -11.89 3.84
CA VAL A 92 25.47 -12.11 4.57
C VAL A 92 24.58 -13.05 3.79
N TYR A 93 24.23 -14.17 4.42
CA TYR A 93 23.26 -15.11 3.90
C TYR A 93 21.85 -14.72 4.37
N VAL A 94 20.95 -14.49 3.42
CA VAL A 94 19.57 -14.06 3.67
C VAL A 94 18.56 -15.02 3.02
N PRO A 95 17.28 -15.02 3.45
CA PRO A 95 16.26 -15.82 2.77
C PRO A 95 15.96 -15.38 1.33
N GLU A 96 16.19 -14.10 1.03
CA GLU A 96 15.91 -13.45 -0.26
C GLU A 96 16.78 -12.21 -0.45
N ALA A 97 17.49 -12.09 -1.57
CA ALA A 97 18.30 -10.90 -1.87
C ALA A 97 17.63 -10.08 -2.98
N SER A 98 16.90 -9.03 -2.60
CA SER A 98 16.20 -8.15 -3.54
C SER A 98 17.12 -7.07 -4.12
N PRO A 99 16.81 -6.51 -5.31
CA PRO A 99 17.57 -5.38 -5.87
C PRO A 99 17.62 -4.17 -4.93
N ALA A 100 16.56 -3.92 -4.18
CA ALA A 100 16.52 -2.83 -3.20
C ALA A 100 17.45 -3.09 -2.01
N LEU A 101 17.51 -4.32 -1.50
CA LEU A 101 18.46 -4.67 -0.43
C LEU A 101 19.91 -4.58 -0.94
N ALA A 102 20.18 -5.07 -2.16
CA ALA A 102 21.49 -4.97 -2.78
C ALA A 102 21.94 -3.51 -2.92
N LYS A 103 21.05 -2.59 -3.34
CA LYS A 103 21.34 -1.14 -3.39
C LYS A 103 21.70 -0.55 -2.03
N HIS A 104 21.02 -0.97 -0.95
CA HIS A 104 21.37 -0.52 0.41
C HIS A 104 22.74 -1.05 0.85
N VAL A 105 23.05 -2.32 0.57
CA VAL A 105 24.35 -2.92 0.88
C VAL A 105 25.47 -2.28 0.06
N ASP A 106 25.23 -2.01 -1.23
CA ASP A 106 26.18 -1.30 -2.08
C ASP A 106 26.48 0.11 -1.55
N SER A 107 25.43 0.88 -1.27
CA SER A 107 25.56 2.24 -0.71
C SER A 107 26.31 2.24 0.63
N PHE A 108 26.08 1.22 1.46
CA PHE A 108 26.79 1.04 2.71
C PHE A 108 28.27 0.72 2.48
N ALA A 109 28.58 -0.24 1.62
CA ALA A 109 29.95 -0.68 1.32
C ALA A 109 30.78 0.46 0.71
N GLN A 110 30.22 1.18 -0.26
CA GLN A 110 30.87 2.35 -0.87
C GLN A 110 31.19 3.45 0.15
N ARG A 111 30.37 3.59 1.20
CA ARG A 111 30.56 4.63 2.20
C ARG A 111 31.49 4.23 3.33
N PHE A 112 31.49 2.97 3.74
CA PHE A 112 32.12 2.54 5.00
C PHE A 112 33.14 1.41 4.86
N ALA A 113 33.19 0.72 3.72
CA ALA A 113 34.01 -0.48 3.53
C ALA A 113 34.52 -0.60 2.08
N GLN A 114 35.18 0.46 1.58
CA GLN A 114 35.67 0.52 0.20
C GLN A 114 36.72 -0.56 -0.11
N ASP A 115 37.51 -0.94 0.90
CA ASP A 115 38.62 -1.90 0.77
C ASP A 115 38.21 -3.35 1.09
N VAL A 116 36.95 -3.60 1.44
CA VAL A 116 36.45 -4.93 1.78
C VAL A 116 35.30 -5.30 0.87
N PRO A 117 35.47 -6.26 -0.06
CA PRO A 117 34.35 -6.75 -0.84
C PRO A 117 33.28 -7.33 0.09
N VAL A 118 32.02 -7.03 -0.24
CA VAL A 118 30.87 -7.55 0.47
C VAL A 118 30.00 -8.39 -0.46
N GLY A 119 29.30 -9.37 0.10
CA GLY A 119 28.39 -10.26 -0.58
C GLY A 119 27.05 -10.42 0.12
N LEU A 120 25.99 -10.51 -0.68
CA LEU A 120 24.68 -11.00 -0.27
C LEU A 120 24.40 -12.28 -1.06
N ILE A 121 24.08 -13.36 -0.36
CA ILE A 121 23.69 -14.62 -0.98
C ILE A 121 22.35 -15.05 -0.42
N SER A 122 21.45 -15.47 -1.29
CA SER A 122 20.15 -16.02 -0.93
C SER A 122 20.08 -17.52 -1.19
N GLY A 123 19.35 -18.24 -0.32
CA GLY A 123 19.06 -19.66 -0.52
C GLY A 123 18.24 -19.97 -1.78
N ARG A 124 17.62 -18.95 -2.39
CA ARG A 124 16.89 -19.05 -3.67
C ARG A 124 17.77 -18.76 -4.90
N GLY A 125 19.06 -18.45 -4.70
CA GLY A 125 20.05 -18.30 -5.76
C GLY A 125 20.32 -16.86 -6.20
N GLU A 126 19.63 -15.86 -5.65
CA GLU A 126 19.98 -14.45 -5.85
C GLU A 126 21.29 -14.11 -5.14
N ARG A 127 22.11 -13.29 -5.79
CA ARG A 127 23.47 -13.01 -5.33
C ARG A 127 23.97 -11.66 -5.81
N TYR A 128 24.56 -10.92 -4.89
CA TYR A 128 25.13 -9.60 -5.10
C TYR A 128 26.51 -9.50 -4.43
N PHE A 129 27.47 -8.87 -5.08
CA PHE A 129 28.82 -8.60 -4.60
C PHE A 129 29.30 -7.23 -5.10
N SER A 130 30.00 -6.49 -4.24
CA SER A 130 30.56 -5.17 -4.54
C SER A 130 31.97 -5.20 -5.15
N GLY A 131 32.73 -6.28 -4.97
CA GLY A 131 34.10 -6.41 -5.48
C GLY A 131 34.17 -6.81 -6.96
N GLY A 132 35.09 -6.22 -7.72
CA GLY A 132 35.26 -6.49 -9.15
C GLY A 132 35.59 -7.95 -9.45
N GLU A 133 36.27 -8.63 -8.54
CA GLU A 133 36.63 -10.06 -8.59
C GLU A 133 35.41 -10.98 -8.57
N PHE A 134 34.27 -10.48 -8.07
CA PHE A 134 33.03 -11.22 -7.89
C PHE A 134 31.92 -10.72 -8.81
N GLN A 135 32.18 -9.75 -9.69
CA GLN A 135 31.15 -9.12 -10.50
C GLN A 135 30.42 -10.11 -11.42
N GLU A 136 31.14 -11.09 -11.97
CA GLU A 136 30.55 -12.17 -12.79
C GLU A 136 29.68 -13.14 -11.98
N LEU A 137 29.88 -13.19 -10.67
CA LEU A 137 29.04 -13.95 -9.77
C LEU A 137 27.72 -13.24 -9.51
N ASN A 138 27.53 -11.98 -9.89
CA ASN A 138 26.27 -11.28 -9.65
C ASN A 138 25.13 -11.87 -10.47
N ARG A 139 24.04 -12.18 -9.80
CA ARG A 139 22.77 -12.60 -10.39
C ARG A 139 21.67 -12.15 -9.45
N LEU A 140 21.25 -10.91 -9.64
CA LEU A 140 20.01 -10.42 -9.08
C LEU A 140 18.90 -10.66 -10.09
N PRO A 141 17.63 -10.81 -9.65
CA PRO A 141 16.50 -10.73 -10.56
C PRO A 141 16.62 -9.41 -11.33
N GLU A 142 16.62 -9.45 -12.66
CA GLU A 142 16.43 -8.23 -13.45
C GLU A 142 15.17 -7.55 -12.93
N GLU A 143 15.17 -6.22 -12.77
CA GLU A 143 13.97 -5.42 -12.53
C GLU A 143 13.08 -5.57 -13.78
N SER A 144 12.45 -6.73 -13.92
CA SER A 144 11.66 -7.10 -15.07
C SER A 144 10.39 -6.27 -15.00
N ARG A 145 10.37 -5.22 -15.82
CA ARG A 145 9.16 -4.49 -16.18
C ARG A 145 8.18 -5.52 -16.76
N ARG A 146 7.27 -5.99 -15.89
CA ARG A 146 6.11 -6.85 -16.17
C ARG A 146 6.43 -8.31 -16.54
N SER A 147 6.37 -9.17 -15.53
CA SER A 147 5.43 -10.30 -15.51
C SER A 147 5.39 -10.89 -14.10
N MET A 148 4.50 -10.34 -13.27
CA MET A 148 4.03 -11.00 -12.06
C MET A 148 3.26 -12.27 -12.48
N ALA A 149 3.97 -13.36 -12.72
CA ALA A 149 3.42 -14.70 -12.50
C ALA A 149 3.67 -15.07 -11.02
N ALA A 150 3.23 -14.20 -10.11
CA ALA A 150 3.03 -14.60 -8.73
C ALA A 150 1.87 -15.58 -8.72
N ARG A 151 1.95 -16.66 -7.92
CA ARG A 151 0.75 -17.30 -7.38
C ARG A 151 -0.22 -16.19 -6.98
N PRO A 152 -1.53 -16.28 -7.26
CA PRO A 152 -2.44 -15.19 -6.95
C PRO A 152 -2.49 -15.01 -5.43
N GLN A 153 -1.60 -14.15 -4.90
CA GLN A 153 -1.95 -13.32 -3.77
C GLN A 153 -3.19 -12.61 -4.28
N GLN A 154 -4.37 -12.95 -3.73
CA GLN A 154 -5.60 -12.23 -4.04
C GLN A 154 -5.25 -10.75 -3.98
N ALA A 155 -5.20 -10.09 -5.15
CA ALA A 155 -4.86 -8.69 -5.23
C ALA A 155 -5.89 -7.98 -4.37
N ILE A 156 -5.46 -7.51 -3.19
CA ILE A 156 -6.34 -6.84 -2.27
C ILE A 156 -6.78 -5.59 -2.99
N ASN A 157 -8.07 -5.46 -3.24
CA ASN A 157 -8.60 -4.27 -3.87
C ASN A 157 -8.35 -3.08 -2.92
N LEU A 158 -7.36 -2.23 -3.24
CA LEU A 158 -7.06 -0.99 -2.52
C LEU A 158 -8.29 -0.08 -2.38
N PHE A 159 -9.25 -0.23 -3.28
CA PHE A 159 -10.50 0.53 -3.32
C PHE A 159 -11.70 -0.34 -2.96
N SER A 160 -11.52 -1.36 -2.11
CA SER A 160 -12.66 -1.98 -1.41
C SER A 160 -13.31 -0.97 -0.45
N ASP A 161 -14.56 -1.19 -0.05
CA ASP A 161 -15.33 -0.25 0.78
C ASP A 161 -14.57 0.21 2.04
N LEU A 162 -14.10 -0.75 2.84
CA LEU A 162 -13.33 -0.46 4.05
C LEU A 162 -11.97 0.19 3.74
N ASN A 163 -11.32 -0.19 2.64
CA ASN A 163 -10.02 0.39 2.29
C ASN A 163 -10.16 1.85 1.80
N GLN A 164 -11.24 2.19 1.11
CA GLN A 164 -11.56 3.57 0.76
C GLN A 164 -11.82 4.41 2.02
N TRP A 165 -12.49 3.87 3.03
CA TRP A 165 -12.60 4.54 4.33
C TRP A 165 -11.22 4.78 4.96
N MET A 166 -10.35 3.77 4.99
CA MET A 166 -8.99 3.93 5.53
C MET A 166 -8.14 4.91 4.70
N LEU A 167 -8.32 5.01 3.38
CA LEU A 167 -7.70 6.04 2.55
C LEU A 167 -8.16 7.45 2.97
N LYS A 168 -9.47 7.67 3.15
CA LYS A 168 -10.01 8.95 3.62
C LYS A 168 -9.40 9.34 4.98
N LEU A 169 -9.27 8.38 5.91
CA LEU A 169 -8.61 8.63 7.20
C LEU A 169 -7.16 9.12 7.05
N LEU A 170 -6.37 8.48 6.18
CA LEU A 170 -4.98 8.90 5.94
C LEU A 170 -4.86 10.30 5.33
N LEU A 171 -5.90 10.79 4.64
CA LEU A 171 -5.95 12.12 4.03
C LEU A 171 -6.56 13.19 4.94
N ALA A 172 -7.32 12.78 5.97
CA ALA A 172 -8.16 13.67 6.79
C ALA A 172 -7.38 14.81 7.46
N TRP A 173 -6.13 14.57 7.89
CA TRP A 173 -5.29 15.59 8.52
C TRP A 173 -5.03 16.80 7.62
N GLU A 174 -4.94 16.58 6.31
CA GLU A 174 -4.55 17.60 5.34
C GLU A 174 -5.76 18.29 4.68
N LEU A 175 -6.96 17.74 4.88
CA LEU A 175 -8.18 18.32 4.34
C LEU A 175 -8.66 19.54 5.16
N PRO A 176 -9.28 20.55 4.50
CA PRO A 176 -10.00 21.62 5.19
C PRO A 176 -11.06 21.11 6.16
N GLU A 177 -11.39 21.91 7.17
CA GLU A 177 -12.41 21.56 8.15
C GLU A 177 -13.81 21.49 7.52
N GLY A 178 -14.64 20.55 8.00
CA GLY A 178 -16.00 20.38 7.49
C GLY A 178 -16.11 19.79 6.08
N LEU A 179 -15.04 19.22 5.52
CA LEU A 179 -15.04 18.53 4.22
C LEU A 179 -14.91 17.00 4.30
N LEU A 180 -14.66 16.47 5.49
CA LEU A 180 -14.68 15.03 5.78
C LEU A 180 -14.95 14.83 7.27
N ASN A 181 -15.88 13.95 7.62
CA ASN A 181 -16.13 13.55 9.00
C ASN A 181 -15.13 12.45 9.41
N ALA A 182 -13.92 12.87 9.77
CA ALA A 182 -12.86 11.96 10.19
C ALA A 182 -11.97 12.62 11.25
N PRO A 183 -11.32 11.83 12.12
CA PRO A 183 -10.36 12.37 13.08
C PRO A 183 -9.20 13.03 12.34
N LYS A 184 -9.01 14.33 12.55
CA LYS A 184 -7.84 15.07 12.05
C LYS A 184 -6.61 14.75 12.89
N LYS A 185 -5.99 13.59 12.63
CA LYS A 185 -4.73 13.18 13.25
C LYS A 185 -3.84 12.42 12.27
N LYS A 186 -2.53 12.45 12.52
CA LYS A 186 -1.56 11.58 11.85
C LYS A 186 -1.49 10.23 12.56
N PHE A 187 -1.46 9.15 11.79
CA PHE A 187 -1.38 7.78 12.32
C PHE A 187 0.08 7.33 12.36
N ARG A 188 0.53 6.71 13.46
CA ARG A 188 1.93 6.23 13.57
C ARG A 188 2.09 4.83 13.02
N ASN A 189 1.10 3.96 13.25
CA ASN A 189 1.18 2.55 12.90
C ASN A 189 -0.21 1.98 12.50
N GLY A 190 -0.23 0.69 12.13
CA GLY A 190 -1.44 0.00 11.69
C GLY A 190 -2.50 -0.20 12.77
N SER A 191 -2.11 -0.31 14.05
CA SER A 191 -3.04 -0.41 15.18
C SER A 191 -3.79 0.90 15.38
N ASP A 192 -3.09 2.05 15.34
CA ASP A 192 -3.72 3.37 15.45
C ASP A 192 -4.75 3.60 14.32
N LEU A 193 -4.40 3.18 13.10
CA LEU A 193 -5.30 3.26 11.94
C LEU A 193 -6.48 2.30 12.09
N ALA A 194 -6.25 1.06 12.54
CA ALA A 194 -7.30 0.07 12.75
C ALA A 194 -8.34 0.55 13.76
N GLU A 195 -7.88 1.15 14.86
CA GLU A 195 -8.74 1.72 15.90
C GLU A 195 -9.63 2.83 15.33
N ALA A 196 -9.05 3.83 14.67
CA ALA A 196 -9.82 4.92 14.06
C ALA A 196 -10.74 4.43 12.93
N ALA A 197 -10.32 3.40 12.21
CA ALA A 197 -11.11 2.76 11.18
C ALA A 197 -12.17 1.80 11.73
N GLN A 198 -12.24 1.56 13.05
CA GLN A 198 -13.07 0.52 13.65
C GLN A 198 -12.97 -0.81 12.87
N ALA A 199 -11.73 -1.19 12.54
CA ALA A 199 -11.40 -2.33 11.71
C ALA A 199 -10.51 -3.29 12.50
N SER A 200 -10.41 -4.55 12.03
CA SER A 200 -9.45 -5.48 12.62
C SER A 200 -8.01 -5.04 12.33
N ALA A 201 -7.09 -5.31 13.26
CA ALA A 201 -5.66 -5.08 13.05
C ALA A 201 -5.14 -5.82 11.80
N MET A 202 -5.69 -7.00 11.49
CA MET A 202 -5.36 -7.73 10.27
C MET A 202 -5.77 -6.99 9.00
N SER A 203 -6.98 -6.41 8.97
CA SER A 203 -7.48 -5.65 7.82
C SER A 203 -6.61 -4.43 7.55
N ALA A 204 -6.29 -3.66 8.59
CA ALA A 204 -5.41 -2.49 8.47
C ALA A 204 -3.99 -2.89 8.07
N SER A 205 -3.44 -3.96 8.65
CA SER A 205 -2.11 -4.47 8.29
C SER A 205 -2.01 -4.87 6.82
N ARG A 206 -2.98 -5.64 6.33
CA ARG A 206 -3.06 -6.05 4.92
C ARG A 206 -3.19 -4.86 3.98
N PHE A 207 -4.03 -3.89 4.32
CA PHE A 207 -4.19 -2.67 3.54
C PHE A 207 -2.89 -1.86 3.47
N LEU A 208 -2.21 -1.66 4.60
CA LEU A 208 -0.93 -0.93 4.64
C LEU A 208 0.20 -1.69 3.94
N GLN A 209 0.22 -3.03 4.00
CA GLN A 209 1.15 -3.84 3.23
C GLN A 209 0.92 -3.67 1.73
N GLN A 210 -0.34 -3.62 1.29
CA GLN A 210 -0.68 -3.39 -0.12
C GLN A 210 -0.28 -1.97 -0.57
N LEU A 211 -0.52 -0.95 0.25
CA LEU A 211 -0.06 0.42 -0.04
C LEU A 211 1.47 0.49 -0.14
N ARG A 212 2.21 -0.21 0.73
CA ARG A 212 3.67 -0.30 0.64
C ARG A 212 4.14 -1.03 -0.60
N SER A 213 3.58 -2.21 -0.90
CA SER A 213 3.99 -3.02 -2.06
C SER A 213 3.73 -2.31 -3.39
N GLU A 214 2.68 -1.48 -3.46
CA GLU A 214 2.38 -0.67 -4.64
C GLU A 214 3.10 0.71 -4.64
N GLY A 215 3.87 1.01 -3.59
CA GLY A 215 4.68 2.22 -3.48
C GLY A 215 3.89 3.49 -3.20
N TYR A 216 2.74 3.39 -2.51
CA TYR A 216 1.91 4.53 -2.08
C TYR A 216 2.13 4.95 -0.63
N LEU A 217 2.98 4.25 0.12
CA LEU A 217 3.31 4.61 1.51
C LEU A 217 4.80 4.96 1.61
N SER A 218 5.12 6.05 2.30
CA SER A 218 6.51 6.45 2.57
C SER A 218 7.16 5.53 3.61
N ASP A 219 8.36 5.05 3.32
CA ASP A 219 9.21 4.29 4.26
C ASP A 219 10.08 5.20 5.16
N SER A 220 10.22 6.47 4.81
CA SER A 220 11.06 7.45 5.52
C SER A 220 10.30 8.32 6.52
N SER A 221 8.98 8.24 6.55
CA SER A 221 8.14 9.06 7.41
C SER A 221 7.90 8.37 8.77
N PRO A 222 7.96 9.12 9.90
CA PRO A 222 7.61 8.58 11.23
C PRO A 222 6.10 8.33 11.40
N HIS A 223 5.29 8.75 10.43
CA HIS A 223 3.85 8.53 10.36
C HIS A 223 3.48 7.84 9.05
N LEU A 224 2.32 7.20 9.01
CA LEU A 224 1.73 6.67 7.78
C LEU A 224 1.42 7.83 6.81
N LYS A 225 2.35 8.10 5.89
CA LYS A 225 2.23 9.17 4.88
C LYS A 225 2.02 8.55 3.51
N LEU A 226 0.92 8.93 2.86
CA LEU A 226 0.67 8.60 1.45
C LEU A 226 1.62 9.39 0.54
N VAL A 227 2.18 8.71 -0.45
CA VAL A 227 3.03 9.27 -1.53
C VAL A 227 2.47 8.87 -2.89
N ARG A 228 2.94 9.51 -3.97
CA ARG A 228 2.44 9.29 -5.35
C ARG A 228 0.91 9.42 -5.43
N ARG A 229 0.39 10.46 -4.75
CA ARG A 229 -1.05 10.65 -4.55
C ARG A 229 -1.79 10.93 -5.85
N GLU A 230 -1.17 11.59 -6.83
CA GLU A 230 -1.77 11.83 -8.16
C GLU A 230 -2.20 10.50 -8.81
N GLU A 231 -1.29 9.53 -8.87
CA GLU A 231 -1.57 8.20 -9.42
C GLU A 231 -2.60 7.44 -8.58
N LEU A 232 -2.54 7.57 -7.25
CA LEU A 232 -3.50 6.94 -6.34
C LEU A 232 -4.92 7.47 -6.56
N PHE A 233 -5.09 8.79 -6.65
CA PHE A 233 -6.38 9.45 -6.92
C PHE A 233 -6.89 9.09 -8.30
N ARG A 234 -6.04 9.11 -9.34
CA ARG A 234 -6.43 8.66 -10.69
C ARG A 234 -6.99 7.24 -10.69
N ARG A 235 -6.32 6.31 -10.00
CA ARG A 235 -6.80 4.92 -9.87
C ARG A 235 -8.06 4.80 -9.02
N TRP A 236 -8.22 5.65 -8.01
CA TRP A 236 -9.42 5.69 -7.19
C TRP A 236 -10.64 6.11 -8.00
N GLY A 237 -10.50 7.16 -8.82
CA GLY A 237 -11.56 7.59 -9.75
C GLY A 237 -12.02 6.45 -10.66
N VAL A 238 -11.07 5.76 -11.31
CA VAL A 238 -11.37 4.59 -12.15
C VAL A 238 -12.05 3.47 -11.35
N ALA A 239 -11.61 3.19 -10.12
CA ALA A 239 -12.18 2.12 -9.30
C ALA A 239 -13.58 2.45 -8.76
N ALA A 240 -13.92 3.74 -8.64
CA ALA A 240 -15.25 4.21 -8.26
C ALA A 240 -16.28 4.06 -9.39
N MET A 241 -15.85 3.83 -10.63
CA MET A 241 -16.73 3.46 -11.75
C MET A 241 -17.41 2.11 -11.48
N ARG A 242 -18.56 2.13 -10.82
CA ARG A 242 -19.40 0.96 -10.62
C ARG A 242 -20.86 1.32 -10.89
N SER A 243 -21.52 0.45 -11.64
CA SER A 243 -22.98 0.48 -11.71
C SER A 243 -23.54 0.22 -10.31
N CYS A 244 -24.46 1.07 -9.89
CA CYS A 244 -25.14 0.97 -8.61
C CYS A 244 -26.67 0.96 -8.87
N PRO A 245 -27.43 0.18 -8.10
CA PRO A 245 -28.88 0.22 -8.19
C PRO A 245 -29.42 1.62 -7.88
N GLU A 246 -30.27 2.12 -8.76
CA GLU A 246 -30.93 3.42 -8.65
C GLU A 246 -32.44 3.26 -8.80
N MET A 247 -33.18 4.11 -8.10
CA MET A 247 -34.64 4.20 -8.19
C MET A 247 -35.05 5.67 -8.30
N PRO A 248 -35.53 6.10 -9.49
CA PRO A 248 -36.17 7.40 -9.65
C PRO A 248 -37.45 7.44 -8.81
N CYS A 249 -37.58 8.48 -7.98
CA CYS A 249 -38.67 8.62 -7.02
C CYS A 249 -39.35 9.97 -7.14
N ARG A 250 -40.61 10.01 -6.73
CA ARG A 250 -41.40 11.23 -6.53
C ARG A 250 -41.98 11.27 -5.14
N PHE A 251 -42.19 12.47 -4.63
CA PHE A 251 -42.92 12.67 -3.39
C PHE A 251 -44.42 12.62 -3.65
N LEU A 252 -45.17 12.01 -2.72
CA LEU A 252 -46.64 11.98 -2.78
C LEU A 252 -47.26 13.36 -2.54
N LEU A 253 -46.60 14.19 -1.75
CA LEU A 253 -47.08 15.52 -1.38
C LEU A 253 -46.51 16.60 -2.30
N ARG A 254 -47.33 17.61 -2.59
CA ARG A 254 -46.93 18.79 -3.39
C ARG A 254 -46.31 19.88 -2.52
N VAL A 255 -45.21 19.53 -1.86
CA VAL A 255 -44.39 20.43 -1.04
C VAL A 255 -43.04 20.67 -1.76
N PRO A 256 -42.34 21.80 -1.56
CA PRO A 256 -41.03 22.00 -2.18
C PRO A 256 -40.07 20.83 -1.93
N VAL A 257 -39.50 20.29 -3.02
CA VAL A 257 -38.69 19.06 -3.00
C VAL A 257 -37.53 19.13 -2.00
N ALA A 258 -36.83 20.27 -1.93
CA ALA A 258 -35.71 20.46 -0.99
C ALA A 258 -36.14 20.31 0.49
N GLN A 259 -37.32 20.81 0.84
CA GLN A 259 -37.85 20.69 2.21
C GLN A 259 -38.22 19.23 2.51
N GLN A 260 -38.80 18.53 1.53
CA GLN A 260 -39.16 17.12 1.69
C GLN A 260 -37.91 16.23 1.82
N ILE A 261 -36.84 16.49 1.05
CA ILE A 261 -35.56 15.79 1.18
C ILE A 261 -34.94 16.01 2.57
N ARG A 262 -34.98 17.24 3.09
CA ARG A 262 -34.48 17.51 4.45
C ARG A 262 -35.26 16.72 5.50
N GLY A 263 -36.59 16.68 5.40
CA GLY A 263 -37.44 15.88 6.29
C GLY A 263 -37.22 14.37 6.15
N LEU A 264 -36.96 13.90 4.93
CA LEU A 264 -36.60 12.51 4.64
C LEU A 264 -35.27 12.13 5.32
N LEU A 265 -34.22 12.92 5.11
CA LEU A 265 -32.90 12.66 5.69
C LEU A 265 -32.87 12.81 7.21
N GLY A 266 -33.65 13.74 7.77
CA GLY A 266 -33.83 13.87 9.21
C GLY A 266 -34.47 12.64 9.88
N ARG A 267 -35.27 11.85 9.15
CA ARG A 267 -35.82 10.57 9.63
C ARG A 267 -34.86 9.39 9.46
N HIS A 268 -33.87 9.50 8.58
CA HIS A 268 -32.95 8.42 8.21
C HIS A 268 -31.46 8.81 8.30
N PRO A 269 -31.00 9.46 9.39
CA PRO A 269 -29.67 10.08 9.44
C PRO A 269 -28.50 9.06 9.36
N GLU A 270 -28.70 7.82 9.78
CA GLU A 270 -27.62 6.81 9.77
C GLU A 270 -27.52 6.01 8.47
N ILE A 271 -28.57 6.05 7.65
CA ILE A 271 -28.74 5.16 6.49
C ILE A 271 -28.90 5.91 5.18
N ALA A 272 -29.10 7.23 5.22
CA ALA A 272 -29.30 8.08 4.06
C ALA A 272 -28.50 9.39 4.14
N CYS A 273 -28.00 9.86 2.99
CA CYS A 273 -27.35 11.17 2.87
C CYS A 273 -27.52 11.73 1.45
N LEU A 274 -27.36 13.04 1.26
CA LEU A 274 -27.23 13.63 -0.06
C LEU A 274 -25.90 13.25 -0.69
N GLY A 275 -25.92 12.93 -1.98
CA GLY A 275 -24.74 12.65 -2.78
C GLY A 275 -24.67 13.51 -4.05
N LEU A 276 -23.61 13.31 -4.83
CA LEU A 276 -23.46 13.88 -6.17
C LEU A 276 -23.55 15.44 -6.16
N PHE A 277 -24.18 16.06 -7.17
CA PHE A 277 -24.29 17.53 -7.26
C PHE A 277 -25.02 18.16 -6.07
N ALA A 278 -26.05 17.51 -5.51
CA ALA A 278 -26.78 18.04 -4.36
C ALA A 278 -25.90 18.11 -3.11
N ALA A 279 -24.98 17.15 -2.93
CA ALA A 279 -23.97 17.24 -1.87
C ALA A 279 -22.96 18.36 -2.15
N ALA A 280 -22.55 18.53 -3.41
CA ALA A 280 -21.64 19.62 -3.79
C ALA A 280 -22.24 21.00 -3.47
N ASP A 281 -23.53 21.21 -3.76
CA ASP A 281 -24.24 22.45 -3.44
C ASP A 281 -24.29 22.71 -1.93
N GLU A 282 -24.67 21.71 -1.13
CA GLU A 282 -24.73 21.85 0.34
C GLU A 282 -23.34 22.03 0.99
N LEU A 283 -22.29 21.51 0.37
CA LEU A 283 -20.90 21.76 0.77
C LEU A 283 -20.37 23.12 0.29
N ASN A 284 -21.14 23.90 -0.47
CA ASN A 284 -20.71 25.14 -1.14
C ASN A 284 -19.51 24.94 -2.09
N ILE A 285 -19.46 23.78 -2.73
CA ILE A 285 -18.45 23.42 -3.75
C ILE A 285 -19.09 23.13 -5.13
N GLY A 286 -20.41 23.30 -5.24
CA GLY A 286 -21.20 23.09 -6.44
C GLY A 286 -21.05 24.19 -7.49
N HIS A 287 -21.11 23.78 -8.76
CA HIS A 287 -21.14 24.63 -9.95
C HIS A 287 -22.20 24.18 -10.96
N VAL A 288 -22.52 22.89 -10.99
CA VAL A 288 -23.50 22.30 -11.90
C VAL A 288 -24.87 22.22 -11.24
N SER A 289 -25.89 22.72 -11.93
CA SER A 289 -27.29 22.71 -11.47
C SER A 289 -28.22 22.00 -12.48
N GLY A 290 -29.45 21.70 -12.06
CA GLY A 290 -30.51 21.21 -12.95
C GLY A 290 -30.65 19.68 -13.07
N VAL A 291 -29.78 18.92 -12.41
CA VAL A 291 -29.89 17.47 -12.25
C VAL A 291 -30.79 17.15 -11.05
N PRO A 292 -31.65 16.12 -11.10
CA PRO A 292 -32.38 15.68 -9.91
C PRO A 292 -31.44 15.37 -8.75
N PRO A 293 -31.80 15.71 -7.51
CA PRO A 293 -30.97 15.43 -6.34
C PRO A 293 -30.84 13.92 -6.12
N TYR A 294 -29.63 13.48 -5.79
CA TYR A 294 -29.34 12.10 -5.46
C TYR A 294 -29.32 11.92 -3.94
N VAL A 295 -30.07 10.95 -3.45
CA VAL A 295 -30.04 10.51 -2.05
C VAL A 295 -29.43 9.12 -2.00
N TYR A 296 -28.29 9.02 -1.35
CA TYR A 296 -27.56 7.77 -1.18
C TYR A 296 -28.12 7.02 0.01
N VAL A 297 -28.38 5.73 -0.17
CA VAL A 297 -28.87 4.82 0.88
C VAL A 297 -27.95 3.61 1.02
N ARG A 298 -27.86 3.04 2.22
CA ARG A 298 -27.08 1.80 2.44
C ARG A 298 -27.61 0.61 1.63
N LYS A 299 -28.92 0.53 1.47
CA LYS A 299 -29.65 -0.48 0.70
C LYS A 299 -30.88 0.18 0.10
N LEU A 300 -31.20 -0.11 -1.17
CA LEU A 300 -32.43 0.41 -1.75
C LEU A 300 -33.66 -0.03 -0.91
N PRO A 301 -34.49 0.91 -0.45
CA PRO A 301 -35.68 0.59 0.31
C PRO A 301 -36.81 0.15 -0.63
N GLN A 302 -37.83 -0.47 -0.04
CA GLN A 302 -39.13 -0.58 -0.68
C GLN A 302 -39.90 0.73 -0.44
N VAL A 303 -39.98 1.57 -1.47
CA VAL A 303 -40.72 2.84 -1.40
C VAL A 303 -42.23 2.58 -1.24
N GLY A 304 -42.92 3.45 -0.48
CA GLY A 304 -44.32 3.28 -0.09
C GLY A 304 -44.53 2.31 1.08
N SER A 305 -43.46 1.74 1.63
CA SER A 305 -43.51 0.99 2.89
C SER A 305 -43.66 1.94 4.09
N PRO A 306 -43.99 1.44 5.30
CA PRO A 306 -44.07 2.26 6.50
C PRO A 306 -42.79 3.03 6.84
N ASP A 307 -41.63 2.52 6.42
CA ASP A 307 -40.32 3.15 6.63
C ASP A 307 -40.04 4.27 5.61
N TRP A 308 -40.67 4.22 4.43
CA TRP A 308 -40.49 5.19 3.33
C TRP A 308 -41.85 5.62 2.71
N PRO A 309 -42.82 6.10 3.51
CA PRO A 309 -44.20 6.25 3.08
C PRO A 309 -44.41 7.44 2.12
N GLU A 310 -43.56 8.46 2.17
CA GLU A 310 -43.67 9.66 1.35
C GLU A 310 -43.19 9.51 -0.10
N LEU A 311 -42.51 8.41 -0.43
CA LEU A 311 -41.93 8.17 -1.75
C LEU A 311 -42.71 7.15 -2.57
N MET A 312 -42.79 7.40 -3.87
CA MET A 312 -43.27 6.46 -4.87
C MET A 312 -42.24 6.33 -6.01
N ALA A 313 -42.05 5.12 -6.52
CA ALA A 313 -41.21 4.89 -7.70
C ALA A 313 -41.84 5.55 -8.94
N SER A 314 -41.02 6.24 -9.74
CA SER A 314 -41.49 6.96 -10.93
C SER A 314 -40.50 6.79 -12.09
N PRO A 315 -40.53 5.64 -12.79
CA PRO A 315 -39.53 5.30 -13.81
C PRO A 315 -39.69 6.05 -15.14
N SER A 316 -40.84 6.67 -15.40
CA SER A 316 -41.22 7.21 -16.72
C SER A 316 -41.40 8.73 -16.78
N GLU A 317 -41.40 9.41 -15.63
CA GLU A 317 -41.54 10.87 -15.54
C GLU A 317 -40.27 11.50 -14.96
N ARG A 318 -40.16 12.85 -15.02
CA ARG A 318 -39.07 13.55 -14.35
C ARG A 318 -39.16 13.29 -12.83
N PRO A 319 -38.16 12.65 -12.21
CA PRO A 319 -38.22 12.35 -10.79
C PRO A 319 -37.96 13.60 -9.93
N ASP A 320 -38.51 13.61 -8.72
CA ASP A 320 -38.21 14.65 -7.73
C ASP A 320 -36.82 14.38 -7.11
N LEU A 321 -36.42 13.11 -6.99
CA LEU A 321 -35.10 12.68 -6.55
C LEU A 321 -34.76 11.29 -7.07
N ILE A 322 -33.48 10.91 -6.99
CA ILE A 322 -33.03 9.55 -7.31
C ILE A 322 -32.45 8.93 -6.05
N LEU A 323 -33.04 7.81 -5.60
CA LEU A 323 -32.45 6.97 -4.57
C LEU A 323 -31.36 6.13 -5.21
N ARG A 324 -30.13 6.20 -4.69
CA ARG A 324 -29.00 5.40 -5.15
C ARG A 324 -28.46 4.56 -4.00
N GLN A 325 -28.29 3.26 -4.21
CA GLN A 325 -27.58 2.45 -3.22
C GLN A 325 -26.08 2.74 -3.31
N ALA A 326 -25.48 3.16 -2.19
CA ALA A 326 -24.06 3.46 -2.14
C ALA A 326 -23.24 2.18 -2.46
N PRO A 327 -22.32 2.21 -3.44
CA PRO A 327 -21.49 1.05 -3.78
C PRO A 327 -20.47 0.71 -2.68
N PHE A 328 -20.11 1.72 -1.87
CA PHE A 328 -19.15 1.63 -0.77
C PHE A 328 -19.76 2.29 0.49
N PRO A 329 -20.74 1.65 1.15
CA PRO A 329 -21.47 2.27 2.25
C PRO A 329 -20.59 2.58 3.47
N GLN A 330 -19.58 1.78 3.79
CA GLN A 330 -18.68 2.12 4.90
C GLN A 330 -17.90 3.41 4.59
N SER A 331 -17.35 3.54 3.39
CA SER A 331 -16.61 4.75 2.99
C SER A 331 -17.51 5.98 2.86
N THR A 332 -18.73 5.80 2.32
CA THR A 332 -19.70 6.88 2.11
C THR A 332 -20.22 7.42 3.43
N PHE A 333 -20.82 6.55 4.26
CA PHE A 333 -21.56 7.01 5.44
C PHE A 333 -20.67 7.34 6.63
N ARG A 334 -19.46 6.75 6.74
CA ARG A 334 -18.52 7.13 7.80
C ARG A 334 -17.84 8.47 7.52
N GLY A 335 -17.62 8.80 6.24
CA GLY A 335 -17.08 10.10 5.83
C GLY A 335 -18.11 11.21 5.79
N ALA A 336 -19.40 10.87 5.68
CA ALA A 336 -20.50 11.81 5.55
C ALA A 336 -20.54 12.83 6.70
N ILE A 337 -20.90 14.06 6.33
CA ILE A 337 -20.83 15.25 7.18
C ILE A 337 -22.26 15.69 7.49
N ASP A 338 -22.48 16.13 8.72
CA ASP A 338 -23.72 16.79 9.10
C ASP A 338 -23.63 18.29 8.78
N ARG A 339 -24.52 18.77 7.91
CA ARG A 339 -24.74 20.19 7.60
C ARG A 339 -26.08 20.64 8.16
N ASN A 340 -26.10 21.02 9.43
CA ASN A 340 -27.30 21.54 10.11
C ASN A 340 -28.50 20.55 10.10
N GLY A 341 -28.25 19.29 10.47
CA GLY A 341 -29.22 18.21 10.45
C GLY A 341 -29.39 17.54 9.08
N LEU A 342 -28.53 17.85 8.12
CA LEU A 342 -28.56 17.31 6.76
C LEU A 342 -27.28 16.53 6.50
N MET A 343 -27.39 15.21 6.42
CA MET A 343 -26.25 14.35 6.09
C MET A 343 -25.89 14.49 4.61
N VAL A 344 -24.62 14.78 4.32
CA VAL A 344 -24.08 14.95 2.96
C VAL A 344 -22.80 14.13 2.80
N THR A 345 -22.54 13.61 1.60
CA THR A 345 -21.27 12.93 1.29
C THR A 345 -20.08 13.87 1.47
N ASP A 346 -18.92 13.32 1.86
CA ASP A 346 -17.68 14.11 1.98
C ASP A 346 -17.14 14.59 0.63
N VAL A 347 -16.15 15.48 0.66
CA VAL A 347 -15.57 16.07 -0.55
C VAL A 347 -14.93 15.03 -1.48
N ILE A 348 -14.30 13.98 -0.93
CA ILE A 348 -13.67 12.93 -1.74
C ILE A 348 -14.76 12.08 -2.39
N GLN A 349 -15.79 11.69 -1.64
CA GLN A 349 -16.92 10.95 -2.19
C GLN A 349 -17.64 11.76 -3.28
N THR A 350 -17.91 13.04 -3.03
CA THR A 350 -18.57 13.95 -3.99
C THR A 350 -17.75 14.11 -5.27
N TRP A 351 -16.43 14.19 -5.15
CA TRP A 351 -15.52 14.18 -6.30
C TRP A 351 -15.58 12.86 -7.10
N LEU A 352 -15.51 11.71 -6.43
CA LEU A 352 -15.64 10.40 -7.08
C LEU A 352 -16.98 10.22 -7.80
N ASP A 353 -18.05 10.68 -7.16
CA ASP A 353 -19.42 10.58 -7.63
C ASP A 353 -19.68 11.43 -8.89
N THR A 354 -19.04 12.60 -8.97
CA THR A 354 -19.24 13.54 -10.08
C THR A 354 -18.35 13.24 -11.27
N MET A 355 -17.16 12.68 -11.08
CA MET A 355 -16.13 12.49 -12.12
C MET A 355 -16.63 11.77 -13.39
N HIS A 356 -17.57 10.84 -13.24
CA HIS A 356 -18.08 10.03 -14.37
C HIS A 356 -19.55 10.31 -14.69
N HIS A 357 -20.13 11.36 -14.09
CA HIS A 357 -21.53 11.68 -14.34
C HIS A 357 -21.71 12.35 -15.72
N PRO A 358 -22.65 11.87 -16.56
CA PRO A 358 -22.78 12.35 -17.95
C PRO A 358 -23.14 13.84 -18.05
N THR A 359 -23.88 14.38 -17.08
CA THR A 359 -24.29 15.78 -17.06
C THR A 359 -23.19 16.69 -16.50
N ARG A 360 -22.20 17.07 -17.31
CA ARG A 360 -21.09 17.97 -16.92
C ARG A 360 -20.36 17.53 -15.63
N GLY A 361 -20.35 16.23 -15.35
CA GLY A 361 -19.74 15.68 -14.15
C GLY A 361 -18.25 15.96 -14.05
N ALA A 362 -17.54 15.84 -15.17
CA ALA A 362 -16.11 16.15 -15.29
C ALA A 362 -15.79 17.58 -14.82
N GLU A 363 -16.57 18.57 -15.26
CA GLU A 363 -16.36 19.98 -14.87
C GLU A 363 -16.55 20.20 -13.36
N GLN A 364 -17.57 19.57 -12.77
CA GLN A 364 -17.77 19.61 -11.32
C GLN A 364 -16.63 18.92 -10.56
N SER A 365 -16.15 17.76 -11.05
CA SER A 365 -15.06 17.04 -10.41
C SER A 365 -13.73 17.77 -10.53
N ASP A 366 -13.46 18.40 -11.68
CA ASP A 366 -12.24 19.17 -11.93
C ASP A 366 -12.18 20.37 -10.99
N LEU A 367 -13.30 21.10 -10.83
CA LEU A 367 -13.41 22.20 -9.88
C LEU A 367 -13.12 21.76 -8.44
N ILE A 368 -13.72 20.62 -8.01
CA ILE A 368 -13.48 20.08 -6.67
C ILE A 368 -12.02 19.69 -6.51
N TYR A 369 -11.44 19.04 -7.53
CA TYR A 369 -10.05 18.61 -7.51
C TYR A 369 -9.11 19.81 -7.39
N GLU A 370 -9.20 20.79 -8.28
CA GLU A 370 -8.33 21.97 -8.30
C GLU A 370 -8.38 22.76 -6.99
N LYS A 371 -9.58 22.98 -6.44
CA LYS A 371 -9.75 23.83 -5.25
C LYS A 371 -9.45 23.12 -3.93
N PHE A 372 -9.79 21.84 -3.81
CA PHE A 372 -9.81 21.17 -2.50
C PHE A 372 -8.89 19.95 -2.40
N LEU A 373 -8.63 19.25 -3.52
CA LEU A 373 -7.85 18.01 -3.50
C LEU A 373 -6.41 18.20 -4.01
N SER A 374 -6.18 19.07 -4.99
CA SER A 374 -4.85 19.37 -5.52
C SER A 374 -3.84 19.77 -4.43
N PRO A 375 -4.19 20.60 -3.41
CA PRO A 375 -3.27 20.94 -2.33
C PRO A 375 -2.79 19.74 -1.50
N ILE A 376 -3.59 18.67 -1.42
CA ILE A 376 -3.22 17.45 -0.69
C ILE A 376 -2.67 16.36 -1.63
N VAL A 377 -2.90 16.46 -2.94
CA VAL A 377 -2.42 15.50 -3.93
C VAL A 377 -1.00 15.83 -4.39
N GLY A 378 -0.66 17.11 -4.51
CA GLY A 378 0.67 17.58 -4.94
C GLY A 378 1.77 17.59 -3.87
N ASN A 379 1.46 17.19 -2.61
CA ASN A 379 2.32 17.29 -1.43
C ASN A 379 3.07 16.00 -1.00
#